data_AF-A0A6M7XPM2-F1
#
_entry.id   AF-A0A6M7XPM2-F1
#
_cell.length_a   1.000
_cell.length_b   1.000
_cell.length_c   1.000
_cell.angle_alpha   90.00
_cell.angle_beta   90.00
_cell.angle_gamma   90.00
#
_symmetry.space_group_name_H-M   'P 1'
#
loop_
_entity.id
_entity.type
_entity.pdbx_description
1 polymer ?
#
loop_
_entity_poly.entity_id
_entity_poly.type
_entity_poly.pdbx_seq_one_letter_code
_entity_poly.pdbx_strand_id
1 'polypeptide(L)'
;MFNRSEIMKAAWAKWNAHFDARAHLARKLNRSDFGFYLAQAWREAKAAGMTDAATRAERIAIEIDRLKYQSSRINIEPRRRQLETELAALAG
;
A
#
# COMPACT_ATOMS: atom_id res chain seq x y z
N MET A 1 0.01 -16.12 -5.37
CA MET A 1 -1.36 -15.98 -4.83
C MET A 1 -1.26 -15.73 -3.33
N PHE A 2 -1.92 -14.71 -2.78
CA PHE A 2 -1.78 -14.37 -1.35
C PHE A 2 -2.48 -15.39 -0.45
N ASN A 3 -1.80 -15.85 0.60
CA ASN A 3 -2.36 -16.79 1.56
C ASN A 3 -3.37 -16.06 2.48
N ARG A 4 -4.66 -16.26 2.22
CA ARG A 4 -5.76 -15.61 2.95
C ARG A 4 -5.77 -15.96 4.44
N SER A 5 -5.37 -17.17 4.83
CA SER A 5 -5.34 -17.55 6.24
C SER A 5 -4.26 -16.79 7.02
N GLU A 6 -3.09 -16.59 6.41
CA GLU A 6 -2.00 -15.83 7.03
C GLU A 6 -2.36 -14.35 7.18
N ILE A 7 -3.06 -13.77 6.21
CA ILE A 7 -3.55 -12.38 6.30
C ILE A 7 -4.57 -12.24 7.42
N MET A 8 -5.47 -13.22 7.58
CA MET A 8 -6.45 -13.21 8.68
C MET A 8 -5.78 -13.34 10.04
N LYS A 9 -4.77 -14.20 10.18
CA LYS A 9 -3.95 -14.32 11.41
C LYS A 9 -3.22 -13.02 11.73
N ALA A 10 -2.62 -12.38 10.73
CA ALA A 10 -1.94 -11.09 10.90
C ALA A 10 -2.92 -9.97 11.33
N ALA A 11 -4.11 -9.91 10.73
CA ALA A 11 -5.15 -8.97 11.14
C ALA A 11 -5.60 -9.21 12.59
N TRP A 12 -5.78 -10.48 12.98
CA TRP A 12 -6.13 -10.87 14.34
C TRP A 12 -5.04 -10.49 15.36
N ALA A 13 -3.77 -10.71 15.03
CA ALA A 13 -2.65 -10.32 15.88
C ALA A 13 -2.60 -8.80 16.13
N LYS A 14 -2.83 -8.00 15.08
CA LYS A 14 -2.87 -6.52 15.19
C LYS A 14 -4.04 -6.04 16.03
N TRP A 15 -5.22 -6.61 15.82
CA TRP A 15 -6.39 -6.30 16.63
C TRP A 15 -6.12 -6.61 18.11
N ASN A 16 -5.55 -7.78 18.42
CA ASN A 16 -5.21 -8.11 19.82
C ASN A 16 -4.22 -7.12 20.42
N ALA A 17 -3.10 -6.86 19.74
CA ALA A 17 -2.07 -5.93 20.21
C ALA A 17 -2.61 -4.53 20.49
N HIS A 18 -3.55 -4.04 19.67
CA HIS A 18 -4.20 -2.75 19.89
C HIS A 18 -4.94 -2.67 21.22
N PHE A 19 -5.72 -3.71 21.56
CA PHE A 19 -6.48 -3.74 22.82
C PHE A 19 -5.61 -4.12 24.02
N ASP A 20 -4.58 -4.96 23.84
CA ASP A 20 -3.62 -5.28 24.90
C ASP A 20 -2.85 -4.01 25.32
N ALA A 21 -2.51 -3.13 24.38
CA ALA A 21 -1.89 -1.83 24.66
C ALA A 21 -2.87 -0.79 25.27
N ARG A 22 -4.18 -1.07 25.27
CA ARG A 22 -5.23 -0.11 25.66
C ARG A 22 -6.26 -0.78 26.55
N ALA A 23 -5.83 -1.19 27.74
CA ALA A 23 -6.66 -1.87 28.74
C ALA A 23 -7.96 -1.13 29.14
N HIS A 24 -8.03 0.19 28.91
CA HIS A 24 -9.24 0.99 29.17
C HIS A 24 -10.31 0.86 28.07
N LEU A 25 -10.00 0.28 26.92
CA LEU A 25 -10.96 0.07 25.83
C LEU A 25 -11.64 -1.28 25.98
N ALA A 26 -12.97 -1.29 25.83
CA ALA A 26 -13.72 -2.54 25.79
C ALA A 26 -13.35 -3.35 24.55
N ARG A 27 -12.80 -4.56 24.77
CA ARG A 27 -12.49 -5.51 23.69
C ARG A 27 -13.79 -6.12 23.17
N LYS A 28 -14.39 -5.48 22.17
CA LYS A 28 -15.57 -5.99 21.46
C LYS A 28 -15.25 -6.15 19.98
N LEU A 29 -15.49 -7.33 19.44
CA LEU A 29 -15.30 -7.56 18.01
C LEU A 29 -16.41 -6.85 17.23
N ASN A 30 -16.03 -5.83 16.49
CA ASN A 30 -16.88 -5.10 15.56
C ASN A 30 -16.32 -5.31 14.15
N ARG A 31 -17.19 -5.69 13.20
CA ARG A 31 -16.80 -5.97 11.82
C ARG A 31 -16.19 -4.75 11.13
N SER A 32 -16.72 -3.55 11.38
CA SER A 32 -16.20 -2.31 10.79
C SER A 32 -14.79 -2.00 11.29
N ASP A 33 -14.58 -2.11 12.60
CA ASP A 33 -13.28 -1.87 13.23
C ASP A 33 -12.26 -2.95 12.84
N PHE A 34 -12.69 -4.21 12.80
CA PHE A 34 -11.84 -5.30 12.34
C PHE A 34 -11.46 -5.15 10.86
N GLY A 35 -12.34 -4.55 10.05
CA GLY A 35 -12.07 -4.21 8.65
C GLY A 35 -10.84 -3.31 8.48
N PHE A 36 -10.57 -2.39 9.41
CA PHE A 36 -9.36 -1.56 9.40
C PHE A 36 -8.09 -2.42 9.52
N TYR A 37 -8.04 -3.34 10.50
CA TYR A 37 -6.88 -4.22 10.70
C TYR A 37 -6.69 -5.21 9.54
N LEU A 38 -7.79 -5.69 8.96
CA LEU A 38 -7.74 -6.54 7.77
C LEU A 38 -7.17 -5.78 6.57
N ALA A 39 -7.60 -4.54 6.35
CA ALA A 39 -7.06 -3.69 5.29
C ALA A 39 -5.56 -3.42 5.49
N GLN A 40 -5.13 -3.19 6.74
CA GLN A 40 -3.72 -3.00 7.07
C GLN A 40 -2.91 -4.28 6.80
N ALA A 41 -3.34 -5.44 7.30
CA ALA A 41 -2.67 -6.71 7.07
C ALA A 41 -2.59 -7.07 5.58
N TRP A 42 -3.63 -6.74 4.81
CA TRP A 42 -3.64 -6.91 3.36
C TRP A 42 -2.61 -6.01 2.65
N ARG A 43 -2.47 -4.75 3.07
CA ARG A 43 -1.44 -3.83 2.53
C ARG A 43 -0.03 -4.33 2.84
N GLU A 44 0.21 -4.80 4.06
CA GLU A 44 1.50 -5.35 4.47
C GLU A 44 1.83 -6.64 3.71
N ALA A 45 0.86 -7.54 3.54
CA ALA A 45 1.04 -8.75 2.74
C ALA A 45 1.33 -8.44 1.27
N LYS A 46 0.67 -7.42 0.71
CA LYS A 46 0.99 -6.91 -0.63
C LYS A 46 2.42 -6.37 -0.69
N ALA A 47 2.83 -5.52 0.26
CA ALA A 47 4.17 -4.96 0.30
C ALA A 47 5.25 -6.05 0.43
N ALA A 48 5.03 -7.06 1.27
CA ALA A 48 5.94 -8.19 1.44
C ALA A 48 6.03 -9.09 0.18
N GLY A 49 4.96 -9.13 -0.62
CA GLY A 49 4.92 -9.83 -1.90
C GLY A 49 5.29 -8.98 -3.12
N MET A 50 5.54 -7.68 -2.94
CA MET A 50 6.01 -6.81 -4.01
C MET A 50 7.50 -7.06 -4.21
N THR A 51 7.87 -7.44 -5.42
CA THR A 51 9.26 -7.43 -5.85
C THR A 51 9.76 -5.98 -5.90
N ASP A 52 11.08 -5.78 -5.82
CA ASP A 52 11.67 -4.45 -5.95
C ASP A 52 11.22 -3.72 -7.23
N ALA A 53 10.98 -4.48 -8.31
CA ALA A 53 10.42 -3.97 -9.56
C ALA A 53 8.99 -3.45 -9.41
N ALA A 54 8.11 -4.16 -8.69
CA ALA A 54 6.74 -3.72 -8.43
C ALA A 54 6.68 -2.46 -7.55
N THR A 55 7.55 -2.40 -6.54
CA THR A 55 7.70 -1.21 -5.67
C THR A 55 8.20 0.00 -6.47
N ARG A 56 9.14 -0.23 -7.39
CA ARG A 56 9.66 0.83 -8.26
C ARG A 56 8.61 1.31 -9.27
N ALA A 57 7.81 0.40 -9.82
CA ALA A 57 6.69 0.73 -10.69
C ALA A 57 5.62 1.59 -9.98
N GLU A 58 5.26 1.26 -8.73
CA GLU A 58 4.30 2.06 -7.96
C GLU A 58 4.83 3.46 -7.66
N ARG A 59 6.12 3.59 -7.31
CA ARG A 59 6.77 4.91 -7.11
C ARG A 59 6.74 5.75 -8.37
N ILE A 60 7.07 5.17 -9.51
CA ILE A 60 7.04 5.85 -10.81
C ILE A 60 5.61 6.30 -11.15
N ALA A 61 4.60 5.47 -10.92
CA ALA A 61 3.20 5.82 -11.15
C ALA A 61 2.73 7.00 -10.26
N ILE A 62 3.13 7.02 -8.99
CA ILE A 62 2.85 8.14 -8.07
C ILE A 62 3.56 9.42 -8.55
N GLU A 63 4.79 9.31 -9.04
CA GLU A 63 5.54 10.47 -9.54
C GLU A 63 4.90 11.05 -10.81
N ILE A 64 4.44 10.21 -11.74
CA ILE A 64 3.66 10.63 -12.91
C ILE A 64 2.36 11.33 -12.48
N ASP A 65 1.67 10.81 -11.47
CA ASP A 65 0.45 11.45 -10.96
C ASP A 65 0.73 12.82 -10.32
N ARG A 66 1.82 12.94 -9.56
CA ARG A 66 2.28 14.22 -8.98
C ARG A 66 2.62 15.27 -10.04
N LEU A 67 3.14 14.86 -11.20
CA LEU A 67 3.44 15.78 -12.30
C LEU A 67 2.20 16.51 -12.81
N LYS A 68 1.00 15.91 -12.71
CA LYS A 68 -0.27 16.55 -13.11
C LYS A 68 -0.60 17.78 -12.26
N TYR A 69 -0.08 17.84 -11.03
CA TYR A 69 -0.33 18.93 -10.09
C TYR A 69 0.78 20.00 -10.12
N GLN A 70 1.79 19.87 -10.97
CA GLN A 70 2.80 20.91 -11.12
C GLN A 70 2.24 22.13 -11.86
N SER A 71 2.85 23.29 -11.58
CA SER A 71 2.50 24.54 -12.25
C SER A 71 2.61 24.40 -13.76
N SER A 72 1.62 24.91 -14.49
CA SER A 72 1.58 24.91 -15.96
C SER A 72 2.76 25.63 -16.63
N ARG A 73 3.57 26.37 -15.86
CA ARG A 73 4.81 27.01 -16.31
C ARG A 73 5.99 26.05 -16.41
N ILE A 74 5.89 24.85 -15.84
CA ILE A 74 6.94 23.83 -15.87
C ILE A 74 6.63 22.84 -17.00
N ASN A 75 7.58 22.63 -17.90
CA ASN A 75 7.46 21.59 -18.92
C ASN A 75 7.66 20.20 -18.29
N ILE A 76 6.55 19.52 -17.99
CA ILE A 76 6.54 18.18 -17.37
C ILE A 76 6.67 17.04 -18.38
N GLU A 77 6.50 17.30 -19.68
CA GLU A 77 6.41 16.27 -20.73
C GLU A 77 7.68 15.42 -20.88
N PRO A 78 8.91 15.97 -20.87
CA PRO A 78 10.13 15.17 -20.93
C PRO A 78 10.26 14.24 -19.73
N ARG A 79 9.94 14.75 -18.53
CA ARG A 79 10.05 13.99 -17.28
C ARG A 79 9.00 12.88 -17.24
N ARG A 80 7.78 13.17 -17.68
CA ARG A 80 6.70 12.19 -17.81
C ARG A 80 7.08 11.04 -18.76
N ARG A 81 7.61 11.34 -19.95
CA ARG A 81 8.04 10.30 -20.90
C ARG A 81 9.18 9.43 -20.39
N GLN A 82 10.14 10.01 -19.65
CA GLN A 82 11.20 9.23 -19.01
C GLN A 82 10.63 8.24 -18.00
N LEU A 83 9.73 8.71 -17.13
CA LEU A 83 9.07 7.86 -16.13
C LEU A 83 8.19 6.77 -16.77
N GLU A 84 7.45 7.09 -17.84
CA GLU A 84 6.67 6.09 -18.60
C GLU A 84 7.57 5.04 -19.26
N THR A 85 8.76 5.43 -19.76
CA THR A 85 9.74 4.50 -20.34
C THR A 85 10.36 3.59 -19.28
N GLU A 86 10.70 4.13 -18.11
CA GLU A 86 11.18 3.34 -16.97
C GLU A 86 10.10 2.37 -16.48
N LEU A 87 8.82 2.77 -16.48
CA LEU A 87 7.70 1.90 -16.13
C LEU A 87 7.54 0.74 -17.14
N ALA A 88 7.65 1.03 -18.43
CA ALA A 88 7.58 0.00 -19.48
C ALA A 88 8.74 -1.00 -19.39
N ALA A 89 9.94 -0.53 -19.06
CA ALA A 89 11.11 -1.38 -18.86
C ALA A 89 11.04 -2.28 -17.62
N LEU A 90 10.23 -1.92 -16.62
CA LEU A 90 9.97 -2.74 -15.43
C LEU A 90 8.88 -3.80 -15.65
N ALA A 91 8.10 -3.68 -16.74
CA ALA A 91 7.01 -4.58 -17.09
C ALA A 91 7.38 -5.63 -18.16
N GLY A 92 8.52 -5.45 -18.85
CA GLY A 92 9.09 -6.40 -19.81
C GLY A 92 10.18 -7.26 -19.19
#